data_AF-A0A8R1IMZ8-F1
#
_entry.id   AF-A0A8R1IMZ8-F1
#
_cell.length_a   1.000
_cell.length_b   1.000
_cell.length_c   1.000
_cell.angle_alpha   90.00
_cell.angle_beta   90.00
_cell.angle_gamma   90.00
#
_symmetry.space_group_name_H-M   'P 1'
#
loop_
_entity.id
_entity.type
_entity.pdbx_description
1 polymer ?
#
loop_
_entity_poly.entity_id
_entity_poly.type
_entity_poly.pdbx_seq_one_letter_code
_entity_poly.pdbx_strand_id
1 'polypeptide(L)'
;MVTVIPKIISTPYPRTRLPLYLYACSILIACSLLYVNTFYCKDFQCMTGQNVNMGTTKHLLQYFPLTAATITVFVSVFWLIIAIHYSSSACVSNFNFMEMPAAVFCSLLGGISSVIEIHFSIDIVYMEWTDPWLLSAGSSILLCLLHATVAFTLQ
;
A
#
# COMPACT_ATOMS: atom_id res chain seq x y z
N MET A 1 30.02 -4.35 -35.05
CA MET A 1 29.37 -4.25 -33.73
C MET A 1 27.89 -4.06 -33.99
N VAL A 2 27.09 -5.13 -33.91
CA VAL A 2 25.67 -5.09 -34.23
C VAL A 2 24.94 -4.49 -33.03
N THR A 3 24.46 -3.26 -33.18
CA THR A 3 23.60 -2.61 -32.20
C THR A 3 22.23 -3.28 -32.21
N VAL A 4 22.03 -4.20 -31.27
CA VAL A 4 20.71 -4.76 -30.98
C VAL A 4 19.91 -3.69 -30.24
N ILE A 5 19.17 -2.87 -30.98
CA ILE A 5 18.15 -2.00 -30.43
C ILE A 5 17.05 -2.93 -29.90
N PRO A 6 16.75 -2.97 -28.59
CA PRO A 6 15.67 -3.80 -28.09
C PRO A 6 14.38 -3.25 -28.72
N LYS A 7 13.75 -4.09 -29.54
CA LYS A 7 12.44 -3.82 -30.11
C LYS A 7 11.48 -3.69 -28.95
N ILE A 8 11.17 -2.45 -28.55
CA ILE A 8 10.09 -2.15 -27.61
C ILE A 8 8.84 -2.74 -28.27
N ILE A 9 8.38 -3.86 -27.74
CA ILE A 9 7.19 -4.56 -28.20
C ILE A 9 6.02 -3.62 -27.91
N SER A 10 5.66 -2.81 -28.89
CA SER A 10 4.53 -1.90 -28.88
C SER A 10 3.23 -2.65 -29.18
N THR A 11 3.07 -3.86 -28.63
CA THR A 11 1.73 -4.46 -28.60
C THR A 11 0.94 -3.68 -27.56
N PRO A 12 -0.22 -3.10 -27.90
CA PRO A 12 -1.12 -2.60 -26.87
C PRO A 12 -1.42 -3.79 -25.97
N TYR A 13 -0.84 -3.81 -24.78
CA TYR A 13 -1.11 -4.83 -23.78
C TYR A 13 -2.64 -4.82 -23.64
N PRO A 14 -3.36 -5.92 -23.91
CA PRO A 14 -4.77 -5.95 -23.59
C PRO A 14 -4.81 -5.81 -22.08
N ARG A 15 -5.08 -4.58 -21.60
CA ARG A 15 -5.09 -4.29 -20.16
C ARG A 15 -6.17 -5.18 -19.58
N THR A 16 -5.75 -6.29 -18.98
CA THR A 16 -6.66 -7.14 -18.24
C THR A 16 -7.33 -6.23 -17.22
N ARG A 17 -8.61 -6.44 -16.92
CA ARG A 17 -9.29 -5.63 -15.91
C ARG A 17 -8.72 -5.89 -14.50
N LEU A 18 -7.82 -6.86 -14.36
CA LEU A 18 -7.19 -7.29 -13.12
C LEU A 18 -6.47 -6.16 -12.39
N PRO A 19 -5.50 -5.42 -12.97
CA PRO A 19 -4.86 -4.27 -12.32
C PRO A 19 -5.87 -3.20 -11.87
N LEU A 20 -6.94 -2.96 -12.62
CA LEU A 20 -8.00 -2.02 -12.23
C LEU A 20 -8.67 -2.46 -10.91
N TYR A 21 -9.05 -3.74 -10.81
CA TYR A 21 -9.65 -4.28 -9.59
C TYR A 21 -8.66 -4.27 -8.43
N LEU A 22 -7.39 -4.57 -8.68
CA LEU A 22 -6.34 -4.54 -7.67
C LEU A 22 -6.14 -3.12 -7.11
N TYR A 23 -6.04 -2.09 -7.95
CA TYR A 23 -5.97 -0.70 -7.47
C TYR A 23 -7.24 -0.25 -6.72
N ALA A 24 -8.42 -0.68 -7.14
CA ALA A 24 -9.65 -0.40 -6.40
C ALA A 24 -9.64 -1.06 -5.01
N CYS A 25 -9.21 -2.32 -4.92
CA CYS A 25 -9.05 -3.03 -3.66
C CYS A 25 -7.99 -2.37 -2.77
N SER A 26 -6.83 -1.98 -3.32
CA SER A 26 -5.77 -1.33 -2.53
C SER A 26 -6.24 -0.02 -1.91
N ILE A 27 -7.06 0.77 -2.62
CA ILE A 27 -7.68 1.97 -2.06
C ILE A 27 -8.57 1.64 -0.88
N LEU A 28 -9.46 0.64 -1.00
CA LEU A 28 -10.35 0.25 0.09
C LEU A 28 -9.57 -0.19 1.34
N ILE A 29 -8.53 -1.00 1.15
CA ILE A 29 -7.70 -1.51 2.24
C ILE A 29 -6.90 -0.38 2.88
N ALA A 30 -6.29 0.51 2.09
CA ALA A 30 -5.56 1.65 2.61
C ALA A 30 -6.49 2.64 3.35
N CYS A 31 -7.70 2.89 2.85
CA CYS A 31 -8.71 3.68 3.56
C CYS A 31 -9.14 3.03 4.88
N SER A 32 -9.30 1.69 4.91
CA SER A 32 -9.60 0.96 6.15
C SER A 32 -8.46 1.09 7.17
N LEU A 33 -7.20 1.06 6.70
CA LEU A 33 -6.02 1.22 7.54
C LEU A 33 -5.94 2.64 8.12
N LEU A 34 -6.24 3.66 7.30
CA LEU A 34 -6.35 5.04 7.77
C LEU A 34 -7.46 5.18 8.82
N TYR A 35 -8.62 4.56 8.60
CA TYR A 35 -9.74 4.62 9.54
C TYR A 35 -9.39 4.01 10.90
N VAL A 36 -8.76 2.84 10.91
CA VAL A 36 -8.32 2.15 12.13
C VAL A 36 -7.27 2.98 12.88
N ASN A 37 -6.28 3.51 12.17
CA ASN A 37 -5.19 4.28 12.79
C ASN A 37 -5.60 5.67 13.27
N THR A 38 -6.60 6.30 12.65
CA THR A 38 -7.01 7.70 12.99
C THR A 38 -8.22 7.78 13.90
N PHE A 39 -9.30 7.07 13.58
CA PHE A 39 -10.58 7.20 14.30
C PHE A 39 -10.70 6.17 15.40
N TYR A 40 -10.44 4.90 15.09
CA TYR A 40 -10.60 3.81 16.06
C TYR A 40 -9.64 3.95 17.26
N CYS A 41 -8.37 4.34 17.00
CA CYS A 41 -7.39 4.61 18.05
C CYS A 41 -7.73 5.84 18.91
N LYS A 42 -8.37 6.87 18.34
CA LYS A 42 -8.73 8.10 19.05
C LYS A 42 -9.90 7.89 20.00
N ASP A 43 -10.87 7.06 19.60
CA ASP A 43 -12.10 6.81 20.37
C ASP A 43 -11.89 5.77 21.48
N PHE A 44 -11.03 4.77 21.28
CA PHE A 44 -10.82 3.66 22.25
C PHE A 44 -9.69 3.87 23.28
N GLN A 45 -9.22 5.11 23.49
CA GLN A 45 -8.19 5.38 24.51
C GLN A 45 -6.96 4.47 24.39
N CYS A 46 -6.54 4.10 23.18
CA CYS A 46 -5.32 3.33 22.97
C CYS A 46 -4.07 4.04 23.55
N MET A 47 -4.15 5.36 23.70
CA MET A 47 -3.15 6.22 24.36
C MET A 47 -3.07 6.03 25.89
N THR A 48 -4.16 5.61 26.56
CA THR A 48 -4.21 5.55 28.02
C THR A 48 -3.52 4.30 28.57
N GLY A 49 -3.43 3.21 27.79
CA GLY A 49 -2.61 2.03 28.10
C GLY A 49 -1.12 2.18 27.74
N GLN A 50 -0.78 3.03 26.76
CA GLN A 50 0.59 3.26 26.32
C GLN A 50 1.37 4.26 27.20
N ASN A 51 0.70 5.33 27.69
CA ASN A 51 1.35 6.37 28.50
C ASN A 51 1.87 5.88 29.86
N VAL A 52 1.38 4.74 30.36
CA VAL A 52 1.81 4.21 31.66
C VAL A 52 3.12 3.40 31.55
N ASN A 53 3.47 2.86 30.36
CA ASN A 53 4.57 1.91 30.23
C ASN A 53 5.59 2.17 29.09
N MET A 54 5.36 3.04 28.11
CA MET A 54 6.20 3.08 26.90
C MET A 54 6.45 4.51 26.37
N GLY A 55 7.72 4.88 26.23
CA GLY A 55 8.19 6.27 26.00
C GLY A 55 7.97 6.88 24.60
N THR A 56 8.43 8.13 24.47
CA THR A 56 8.20 9.09 23.36
C THR A 56 8.60 8.62 21.96
N THR A 57 9.45 7.61 21.82
CA THR A 57 9.94 7.11 20.52
C THR A 57 8.90 6.33 19.73
N LYS A 58 7.92 5.70 20.39
CA LYS A 58 6.90 4.88 19.72
C LYS A 58 5.82 5.71 19.00
N HIS A 59 5.51 6.91 19.49
CA HIS A 59 4.58 7.82 18.78
C HIS A 59 5.09 8.21 17.40
N LEU A 60 6.41 8.38 17.24
CA LEU A 60 7.01 8.81 15.97
C LEU A 60 6.96 7.70 14.91
N LEU A 61 7.10 6.44 15.33
CA LEU A 61 7.01 5.26 14.46
C LEU A 61 5.58 4.99 13.97
N GLN A 62 4.56 5.36 14.76
CA GLN A 62 3.16 5.17 14.39
C GLN A 62 2.69 6.15 13.29
N TYR A 63 3.38 7.28 13.10
CA TYR A 63 3.11 8.17 11.96
C TYR A 63 3.55 7.56 10.62
N PHE A 64 4.46 6.58 10.62
CA PHE A 64 4.93 5.97 9.39
C PHE A 64 3.84 5.16 8.66
N PRO A 65 3.12 4.21 9.28
CA PRO A 65 1.96 3.55 8.66
C PRO A 65 0.91 4.51 8.11
N LEU A 66 0.63 5.60 8.85
CA LEU A 66 -0.33 6.62 8.44
C LEU A 66 0.11 7.35 7.16
N THR A 67 1.38 7.77 7.11
CA THR A 67 1.95 8.46 5.94
C THR A 67 2.10 7.51 4.75
N ALA A 68 2.53 6.27 4.99
CA ALA A 68 2.60 5.24 3.95
C ALA A 68 1.22 4.96 3.33
N ALA A 69 0.17 4.87 4.14
CA ALA A 69 -1.19 4.62 3.67
C ALA A 69 -1.74 5.80 2.86
N THR A 70 -1.53 7.04 3.30
CA THR A 70 -1.97 8.23 2.52
C THR A 70 -1.28 8.27 1.15
N ILE A 71 0.05 8.07 1.09
CA ILE A 71 0.80 8.00 -0.16
C ILE A 71 0.25 6.88 -1.07
N THR A 72 -0.01 5.70 -0.51
CA THR A 72 -0.52 4.54 -1.26
C THR A 72 -1.91 4.81 -1.85
N VAL A 73 -2.79 5.50 -1.12
CA VAL A 73 -4.09 5.94 -1.66
C VAL A 73 -3.90 6.89 -2.83
N PHE A 74 -3.07 7.93 -2.69
CA PHE A 74 -2.84 8.90 -3.77
C PHE A 74 -2.30 8.23 -5.03
N VAL A 75 -1.29 7.37 -4.89
CA VAL A 75 -0.70 6.64 -6.02
C VAL A 75 -1.74 5.71 -6.66
N SER A 76 -2.48 4.94 -5.86
CA SER A 76 -3.48 4.00 -6.39
C SER A 76 -4.64 4.71 -7.10
N VAL A 77 -5.12 5.83 -6.57
CA VAL A 77 -6.16 6.66 -7.22
C VAL A 77 -5.65 7.24 -8.53
N PHE A 78 -4.41 7.74 -8.57
CA PHE A 78 -3.81 8.28 -9.79
C PHE A 78 -3.76 7.22 -10.91
N TRP A 79 -3.33 6.00 -10.59
CA TRP A 79 -3.31 4.89 -11.55
C TRP A 79 -4.71 4.42 -11.96
N LEU A 80 -5.68 4.44 -11.04
CA LEU A 80 -7.08 4.14 -11.35
C LEU A 80 -7.66 5.13 -12.36
N ILE A 81 -7.43 6.43 -12.17
CA ILE A 81 -7.90 7.48 -13.09
C ILE A 81 -7.24 7.31 -14.46
N ILE A 82 -5.94 7.05 -14.51
CA ILE A 82 -5.22 6.76 -15.77
C ILE A 82 -5.82 5.54 -16.47
N ALA A 83 -6.14 4.49 -15.71
CA ALA A 83 -6.73 3.28 -16.26
C ALA A 83 -8.14 3.47 -16.82
N ILE A 84 -8.95 4.36 -16.23
CA ILE A 84 -10.31 4.61 -16.70
C ILE A 84 -10.32 5.59 -17.88
N HIS A 85 -9.65 6.75 -17.73
CA HIS A 85 -9.80 7.87 -18.68
C HIS A 85 -8.81 7.83 -19.84
N TYR A 86 -7.59 7.34 -19.60
CA TYR A 86 -6.53 7.44 -20.60
C TYR A 86 -6.28 6.14 -21.35
N SER A 87 -6.97 5.04 -21.04
CA SER A 87 -6.77 3.70 -21.61
C SER A 87 -6.71 3.63 -23.14
N SER A 88 -7.38 4.54 -23.85
CA SER A 88 -7.43 4.59 -25.32
C SER A 88 -6.46 5.60 -25.96
N SER A 89 -5.65 6.31 -25.16
CA SER A 89 -4.77 7.38 -25.65
C SER A 89 -3.33 6.92 -25.84
N ALA A 90 -2.63 7.51 -26.83
CA ALA A 90 -1.21 7.22 -27.09
C ALA A 90 -0.28 7.56 -25.89
N CYS A 91 -0.74 8.40 -24.96
CA CYS A 91 -0.02 8.72 -23.72
C CYS A 91 0.19 7.51 -22.80
N VAL A 92 -0.63 6.46 -22.89
CA VAL A 92 -0.55 5.25 -22.06
C VAL A 92 0.81 4.57 -22.16
N SER A 93 1.44 4.58 -23.34
CA SER A 93 2.73 3.92 -23.55
C SER A 93 3.87 4.53 -22.71
N ASN A 94 3.82 5.84 -22.42
CA ASN A 94 4.84 6.51 -21.63
C ASN A 94 4.56 6.41 -20.13
N PHE A 95 3.29 6.39 -19.72
CA PHE A 95 2.91 6.26 -18.32
C PHE A 95 3.05 4.83 -17.81
N ASN A 96 2.76 3.81 -18.63
CA ASN A 96 2.87 2.41 -18.20
C ASN A 96 4.28 2.03 -17.71
N PHE A 97 5.34 2.69 -18.20
CA PHE A 97 6.70 2.47 -17.73
C PHE A 97 6.87 2.78 -16.23
N MET A 98 6.12 3.74 -15.69
CA MET A 98 6.18 4.13 -14.28
C MET A 98 5.20 3.34 -13.39
N GLU A 99 4.32 2.52 -13.96
CA GLU A 99 3.31 1.75 -13.22
C GLU A 99 3.98 0.66 -12.35
N MET A 100 4.95 -0.07 -12.91
CA MET A 100 5.68 -1.11 -12.16
C MET A 100 6.57 -0.52 -11.04
N PRO A 101 7.43 0.50 -11.28
CA PRO A 101 8.18 1.15 -10.19
C PRO A 101 7.28 1.70 -9.08
N ALA A 102 6.13 2.30 -9.42
CA ALA A 102 5.19 2.82 -8.43
C ALA A 102 4.55 1.69 -7.60
N ALA A 103 4.19 0.56 -8.23
CA ALA A 103 3.67 -0.60 -7.53
C ALA A 103 4.70 -1.22 -6.58
N VAL A 104 5.97 -1.35 -7.02
CA VAL A 104 7.06 -1.84 -6.16
C VAL A 104 7.28 -0.90 -4.96
N PHE A 105 7.25 0.42 -5.18
CA PHE A 105 7.38 1.40 -4.11
C PHE A 105 6.25 1.29 -3.07
N CYS A 106 4.99 1.17 -3.52
CA CYS A 106 3.85 0.99 -2.61
C CYS A 106 3.92 -0.35 -1.85
N SER A 107 4.41 -1.41 -2.49
CA SER A 107 4.64 -2.71 -1.85
C SER A 107 5.69 -2.59 -0.74
N LEU A 108 6.81 -1.90 -1.01
CA LEU A 108 7.86 -1.64 -0.01
C LEU A 108 7.33 -0.83 1.17
N LEU A 109 6.55 0.23 0.93
CA LEU A 109 5.91 1.02 1.98
C LEU A 109 4.98 0.16 2.85
N GLY A 110 4.15 -0.70 2.24
CA GLY A 110 3.30 -1.63 2.96
C GLY A 110 4.09 -2.65 3.80
N GLY A 111 5.21 -3.15 3.27
CA GLY A 111 6.10 -4.06 3.98
C GLY A 111 6.81 -3.43 5.18
N ILE A 112 7.30 -2.19 5.04
CA ILE A 112 7.91 -1.48 6.17
C ILE A 112 6.84 -1.16 7.24
N SER A 113 5.63 -0.77 6.81
CA SER A 113 4.49 -0.53 7.70
C SER A 113 4.14 -1.78 8.53
N SER A 114 4.08 -2.96 7.91
CA SER A 114 3.76 -4.19 8.63
C SER A 114 4.82 -4.58 9.66
N VAL A 115 6.10 -4.43 9.32
CA VAL A 115 7.21 -4.72 10.24
C VAL A 115 7.16 -3.80 11.46
N ILE A 116 6.90 -2.51 11.26
CA ILE A 116 6.76 -1.54 12.36
C ILE A 116 5.60 -1.93 13.27
N GLU A 117 4.42 -2.22 12.70
CA GLU A 117 3.24 -2.60 13.48
C GLU A 117 3.45 -3.89 14.29
N ILE A 118 4.07 -4.91 13.68
CA ILE A 118 4.32 -6.18 14.38
C ILE A 118 5.31 -6.00 15.54
N HIS A 119 6.40 -5.26 15.32
CA HIS A 119 7.45 -5.14 16.34
C HIS A 119 7.12 -4.16 17.47
N PHE A 120 6.35 -3.10 17.19
CA PHE A 120 6.14 -2.03 18.15
C PHE A 120 4.73 -2.00 18.75
N SER A 121 3.73 -2.55 18.06
CA SER A 121 2.32 -2.48 18.44
C SER A 121 1.77 -3.81 19.00
N ILE A 122 2.37 -4.96 18.69
CA ILE A 122 1.89 -6.27 19.18
C ILE A 122 2.70 -6.71 20.41
N ASP A 123 2.03 -6.83 21.56
CA ASP A 123 2.56 -7.56 22.72
C ASP A 123 2.15 -9.04 22.60
N ILE A 124 3.11 -9.91 22.34
CA ILE A 124 2.90 -11.35 22.05
C ILE A 124 2.26 -12.07 23.24
N VAL A 125 2.35 -11.50 24.45
CA VAL A 125 1.85 -12.12 25.68
C VAL A 125 0.32 -12.04 25.82
N TYR A 126 -0.34 -11.04 25.21
CA TYR A 126 -1.78 -10.79 25.34
C TYR A 126 -2.49 -10.63 23.99
N MET A 127 -2.12 -11.43 22.99
CA MET A 127 -2.63 -11.30 21.63
C MET A 127 -4.08 -11.80 21.52
N GLU A 128 -5.03 -10.88 21.36
CA GLU A 128 -6.38 -11.20 20.90
C GLU A 128 -6.50 -10.96 19.38
N TRP A 129 -7.15 -11.89 18.67
CA TRP A 129 -7.26 -11.83 17.21
C TRP A 129 -8.04 -10.61 16.70
N THR A 130 -8.79 -9.94 17.58
CA THR A 130 -9.57 -8.73 17.29
C THR A 130 -8.85 -7.43 17.64
N ASP A 131 -7.58 -7.51 18.06
CA ASP A 131 -6.83 -6.32 18.42
C ASP A 131 -6.66 -5.38 17.23
N PRO A 132 -6.91 -4.07 17.40
CA PRO A 132 -6.84 -3.10 16.31
C PRO A 132 -5.44 -3.03 15.68
N TRP A 133 -4.41 -3.30 16.47
CA TRP A 133 -3.01 -3.33 16.05
C TRP A 133 -2.69 -4.52 15.14
N LEU A 134 -3.25 -5.69 15.45
CA LEU A 134 -3.12 -6.86 14.58
C LEU A 134 -3.83 -6.64 13.25
N LEU A 135 -4.99 -5.97 13.28
CA LEU A 135 -5.73 -5.60 12.09
C LEU A 135 -4.99 -4.54 11.24
N SER A 136 -4.29 -3.59 11.86
CA SER A 136 -3.38 -2.64 11.18
C SER A 136 -2.18 -3.35 10.53
N ALA A 137 -1.53 -4.27 11.26
CA ALA A 137 -0.43 -5.08 10.73
C ALA A 137 -0.89 -5.96 9.56
N GLY A 138 -2.01 -6.66 9.72
CA GLY A 138 -2.57 -7.55 8.69
C GLY A 138 -2.97 -6.81 7.43
N SER A 139 -3.61 -5.64 7.55
CA SER A 139 -3.96 -4.81 6.40
C SER A 139 -2.71 -4.27 5.68
N SER A 140 -1.64 -3.90 6.42
CA SER A 140 -0.35 -3.51 5.82
C SER A 140 0.30 -4.65 5.02
N ILE A 141 0.29 -5.88 5.54
CA ILE A 141 0.78 -7.07 4.81
C ILE A 141 -0.02 -7.28 3.54
N LEU A 142 -1.34 -7.16 3.63
CA LEU A 142 -2.23 -7.38 2.50
C LEU A 142 -2.02 -6.31 1.41
N LEU A 143 -1.81 -5.04 1.80
CA LEU A 143 -1.39 -3.96 0.89
C LEU A 143 -0.06 -4.28 0.20
N CYS A 144 0.92 -4.77 0.95
CA CYS A 144 2.23 -5.18 0.41
C CYS A 144 2.08 -6.25 -0.66
N LEU A 145 1.35 -7.33 -0.36
CA LEU A 145 1.11 -8.44 -1.28
C LEU A 145 0.32 -7.99 -2.50
N LEU A 146 -0.70 -7.17 -2.32
CA LEU A 146 -1.52 -6.68 -3.41
C LEU A 146 -0.67 -5.86 -4.39
N HIS A 147 0.10 -4.89 -3.92
CA HIS A 147 0.99 -4.11 -4.79
C HIS A 147 2.13 -4.94 -5.41
N ALA A 148 2.62 -5.98 -4.72
CA ALA A 148 3.54 -6.95 -5.31
C ALA A 148 2.87 -7.73 -6.46
N THR A 149 1.64 -8.22 -6.27
CA THR A 149 0.89 -8.91 -7.34
C THR A 149 0.67 -7.99 -8.54
N VAL A 150 0.35 -6.71 -8.32
CA VAL A 150 0.25 -5.73 -9.41
C VAL A 150 1.57 -5.66 -10.18
N ALA A 151 2.70 -5.49 -9.49
CA ALA A 151 4.02 -5.41 -10.12
C ALA A 151 4.36 -6.66 -10.96
N PHE A 152 4.01 -7.87 -10.48
CA PHE A 152 4.23 -9.11 -11.24
C PHE A 152 3.25 -9.29 -12.40
N THR A 153 2.00 -8.82 -12.27
CA THR A 153 1.01 -8.91 -13.35
C THR A 153 1.23 -7.91 -14.49
N LEU A 154 2.10 -6.92 -14.28
CA LEU A 154 2.48 -5.92 -15.28
C LEU A 154 3.71 -6.34 -16.12
N GLN A 155 4.35 -7.48 -15.81
CA GLN A 155 5.42 -8.09 -16.62
C GLN A 155 4.87 -8.72 -17.90
#